data_AF-A0A970CED9-F1
#
_entry.id   AF-A0A970CED9-F1
#
_cell.length_a   1.000
_cell.length_b   1.000
_cell.length_c   1.000
_cell.angle_alpha   90.00
_cell.angle_beta   90.00
_cell.angle_gamma   90.00
#
_symmetry.space_group_name_H-M   'P 1'
#
loop_
_entity.id
_entity.type
_entity.pdbx_description
1 polymer ?
#
loop_
_entity_poly.entity_id
_entity_poly.type
_entity_poly.pdbx_seq_one_letter_code
_entity_poly.pdbx_strand_id
1 'polypeptide(L)'
;MEKRRERQKGSDQPEWFVPGVVVKFRDFLNLPYIDGIEKVLIEKSADFKAAWSKLEEVAPEITMRRRFTVANRKEIEELAHLAEKMDPDYEPPDFFSYFYVESPRRLDPAQLIEVLSPLAEIDLVYLDLPTEVPFACVRNLPPQMQYYGCQIHLKSAPQGIDAEASWIRQGGDGGGRRSGQRLIDVEEGWTFDHNDLKSHQPRLLFGVIHDNWRDHGTKVLGVVCAAGNPAGCIGVAPHPKSVRAVSVWVQDPAAPQGMRKIPVAEAIWAVLRCMLPRRKVFPGDVLLVEQQVITTLNIQGNPVSVGMPVEILPDTFILIQLATALGLVVVEPAGNGRQDGGGCNLDDFCYTAAEGWDIWRDYTHRPDAMRFVRSHIWLDGIGPERLKSSQVSGAIMVGAVSRDIPSSGGQPGFRRLLWSSIAIRSSNYGKRLDCFGVGEDIVTCTSNTSAAGFTTDTYTSDFGRTSGASAIIAGLALTIQGIAQAAGGRLKPSKVRAILGDWTTGTPVYGASQCGNVNQQVGTMPDMKKIVSKYFP
;
A
#
# COMPACT_ATOMS: atom_id res chain seq x y z
N MET A 1 5.18 22.40 49.54
CA MET A 1 5.81 23.21 48.48
C MET A 1 7.03 22.46 48.02
N GLU A 2 6.91 21.61 47.01
CA GLU A 2 8.02 20.80 46.54
C GLU A 2 7.81 20.35 45.09
N LYS A 3 8.95 20.20 44.42
CA LYS A 3 9.21 19.57 43.11
C LYS A 3 9.13 20.45 41.86
N ARG A 4 10.33 20.97 41.56
CA ARG A 4 10.86 21.42 40.26
C ARG A 4 10.31 20.57 39.11
N ARG A 5 9.74 21.25 38.10
CA ARG A 5 9.49 20.71 36.76
C ARG A 5 10.82 20.56 36.02
N GLU A 6 11.35 19.35 35.96
CA GLU A 6 12.31 18.98 34.92
C GLU A 6 11.53 18.76 33.62
N ARG A 7 11.85 19.57 32.60
CA ARG A 7 11.41 19.33 31.22
C ARG A 7 12.20 18.14 30.69
N GLN A 8 11.57 16.98 30.56
CA GLN A 8 12.06 15.92 29.68
C GLN A 8 12.07 16.45 28.24
N LYS A 9 13.26 16.82 27.76
CA LYS A 9 13.59 16.74 26.33
C LYS A 9 14.02 15.30 26.08
N GLY A 10 13.07 14.46 25.70
CA GLY A 10 13.32 13.14 25.13
C GLY A 10 12.76 13.14 23.72
N SER A 11 13.60 12.81 22.75
CA SER A 11 13.24 12.62 21.35
C SER A 11 12.24 11.46 21.21
N ASP A 12 11.04 11.75 20.70
CA ASP A 12 10.00 10.78 20.36
C ASP A 12 10.39 9.94 19.12
N GLN A 13 11.30 8.98 19.30
CA GLN A 13 11.52 7.89 18.35
C GLN A 13 10.95 6.60 18.98
N PRO A 14 9.99 5.91 18.35
CA PRO A 14 9.44 4.69 18.92
C PRO A 14 10.50 3.57 18.96
N GLU A 15 10.70 2.97 20.14
CA GLU A 15 11.73 1.94 20.38
C GLU A 15 11.58 0.64 19.57
N TRP A 16 10.49 0.45 18.82
CA TRP A 16 10.02 -0.87 18.37
C TRP A 16 10.38 -1.30 16.93
N PHE A 17 11.08 -0.51 16.12
CA PHE A 17 11.47 -0.92 14.76
C PHE A 17 12.91 -0.57 14.40
N VAL A 18 13.69 -1.58 14.03
CA VAL A 18 15.00 -1.42 13.40
C VAL A 18 14.84 -1.88 11.96
N PRO A 19 15.05 -1.01 10.94
CA PRO A 19 14.96 -1.42 9.56
C PRO A 19 15.89 -2.60 9.29
N GLY A 20 15.33 -3.68 8.78
CA GLY A 20 16.13 -4.81 8.32
C GLY A 20 16.78 -4.50 6.98
N VAL A 21 17.73 -5.31 6.55
CA VAL A 21 18.36 -5.20 5.23
C VAL A 21 18.00 -6.41 4.41
N VAL A 22 17.53 -6.19 3.19
CA VAL A 22 17.28 -7.26 2.21
C VAL A 22 18.32 -7.17 1.11
N VAL A 23 18.85 -8.33 0.75
CA VAL A 23 19.81 -8.52 -0.32
C VAL A 23 19.17 -9.37 -1.41
N LYS A 24 19.31 -8.93 -2.66
CA LYS A 24 19.07 -9.74 -3.84
C LYS A 24 20.41 -10.12 -4.44
N PHE A 25 20.67 -11.41 -4.59
CA PHE A 25 21.83 -11.91 -5.33
C PHE A 25 21.60 -11.89 -6.83
N ARG A 26 22.68 -11.92 -7.61
CA ARG A 26 22.60 -12.04 -9.07
C ARG A 26 22.12 -13.42 -9.48
N ASP A 27 21.13 -13.47 -10.36
CA ASP A 27 20.42 -14.70 -10.76
C ASP A 27 21.37 -15.77 -11.35
N PHE A 28 22.44 -15.35 -12.05
CA PHE A 28 23.40 -16.28 -12.68
C PHE A 28 24.21 -17.10 -11.67
N LEU A 29 24.21 -16.75 -10.38
CA LEU A 29 24.93 -17.48 -9.34
C LEU A 29 24.26 -18.82 -8.98
N ASN A 30 22.95 -18.96 -9.24
CA ASN A 30 22.14 -20.16 -8.95
C ASN A 30 22.37 -20.68 -7.50
N LEU A 31 22.22 -19.78 -6.53
CA LEU A 31 22.44 -20.08 -5.11
C LEU A 31 21.32 -20.96 -4.55
N PRO A 32 21.61 -21.87 -3.60
CA PRO A 32 20.57 -22.60 -2.90
C PRO A 32 19.70 -21.65 -2.06
N TYR A 33 18.39 -21.86 -2.08
CA TYR A 33 17.46 -21.06 -1.26
C TYR A 33 17.31 -21.65 0.13
N ILE A 34 18.27 -21.35 1.01
CA ILE A 34 18.36 -21.87 2.38
C ILE A 34 18.71 -20.75 3.36
N ASP A 35 18.26 -20.87 4.61
CA ASP A 35 18.75 -20.00 5.68
C ASP A 35 20.24 -20.31 5.93
N GLY A 36 21.03 -19.28 6.26
CA GLY A 36 22.47 -19.41 6.44
C GLY A 36 23.26 -19.41 5.12
N ILE A 37 22.72 -18.78 4.06
CA ILE A 37 23.33 -18.80 2.72
C ILE A 37 24.75 -18.18 2.69
N GLU A 38 25.05 -17.29 3.64
CA GLU A 38 26.38 -16.69 3.82
C GLU A 38 27.49 -17.75 3.90
N LYS A 39 27.21 -18.93 4.48
CA LYS A 39 28.18 -20.02 4.64
C LYS A 39 28.62 -20.59 3.29
N VAL A 40 27.68 -20.69 2.34
CA VAL A 40 27.96 -21.15 0.98
C VAL A 40 28.76 -20.07 0.22
N LEU A 41 28.46 -18.80 0.44
CA LEU A 41 29.14 -17.68 -0.22
C LEU A 41 30.56 -17.48 0.29
N ILE A 42 30.80 -17.65 1.60
CA ILE A 42 32.13 -17.62 2.23
C ILE A 42 33.09 -18.63 1.59
N GLU A 43 32.57 -19.80 1.18
CA GLU A 43 33.37 -20.83 0.50
C GLU A 43 33.63 -20.51 -0.98
N LYS A 44 32.73 -19.76 -1.63
CA LYS A 44 32.76 -19.50 -3.07
C LYS A 44 33.46 -18.19 -3.46
N SER A 45 33.51 -17.20 -2.57
CA SER A 45 34.03 -15.87 -2.87
C SER A 45 34.91 -15.34 -1.75
N ALA A 46 36.17 -15.05 -2.09
CA ALA A 46 37.13 -14.45 -1.18
C ALA A 46 36.71 -13.02 -0.79
N ASP A 47 36.14 -12.27 -1.73
CA ASP A 47 35.67 -10.89 -1.51
C ASP A 47 34.45 -10.89 -0.58
N PHE A 48 33.47 -11.77 -0.83
CA PHE A 48 32.32 -11.94 0.05
C PHE A 48 32.77 -12.37 1.45
N LYS A 49 33.68 -13.35 1.54
CA LYS A 49 34.23 -13.80 2.83
C LYS A 49 34.88 -12.66 3.60
N ALA A 50 35.72 -11.86 2.94
CA ALA A 50 36.39 -10.73 3.56
C ALA A 50 35.38 -9.65 4.03
N ALA A 51 34.33 -9.38 3.24
CA ALA A 51 33.27 -8.46 3.62
C ALA A 51 32.43 -8.99 4.80
N TRP A 52 32.04 -10.26 4.76
CA TRP A 52 31.23 -10.90 5.80
C TRP A 52 31.98 -10.97 7.13
N SER A 53 33.29 -11.29 7.12
CA SER A 53 34.10 -11.30 8.35
C SER A 53 34.13 -9.94 9.06
N LYS A 54 34.11 -8.82 8.32
CA LYS A 54 33.98 -7.48 8.92
C LYS A 54 32.65 -7.29 9.65
N LEU A 55 31.57 -7.88 9.13
CA LEU A 55 30.25 -7.84 9.77
C LEU A 55 30.22 -8.76 11.00
N GLU A 56 30.84 -9.94 10.93
CA GLU A 56 30.94 -10.86 12.07
C GLU A 56 31.73 -10.28 13.25
N GLU A 57 32.76 -9.46 12.98
CA GLU A 57 33.52 -8.76 14.03
C GLU A 57 32.64 -7.83 14.88
N VAL A 58 31.64 -7.18 14.27
CA VAL A 58 30.72 -6.26 14.94
C VAL A 58 29.44 -6.96 15.44
N ALA A 59 28.99 -7.99 14.73
CA ALA A 59 27.83 -8.81 15.06
C ALA A 59 28.13 -10.30 14.83
N PRO A 60 28.65 -11.01 15.86
CA PRO A 60 29.10 -12.41 15.71
C PRO A 60 28.02 -13.42 15.31
N GLU A 61 26.75 -13.07 15.44
CA GLU A 61 25.60 -13.92 15.13
C GLU A 61 24.79 -13.38 13.93
N ILE A 62 25.39 -12.50 13.11
CA ILE A 62 24.79 -12.06 11.85
C ILE A 62 24.60 -13.26 10.91
N THR A 63 23.44 -13.37 10.29
CA THR A 63 23.10 -14.46 9.37
C THR A 63 22.12 -13.98 8.30
N MET A 64 22.00 -14.73 7.21
CA MET A 64 20.97 -14.47 6.19
C MET A 64 19.82 -15.47 6.30
N ARG A 65 18.60 -14.95 6.26
CA ARG A 65 17.35 -15.72 6.21
C ARG A 65 16.72 -15.61 4.83
N ARG A 66 15.98 -16.63 4.41
CA ARG A 66 15.17 -16.53 3.18
C ARG A 66 14.16 -15.39 3.33
N ARG A 67 14.04 -14.55 2.30
CA ARG A 67 13.12 -13.40 2.30
C ARG A 67 11.64 -13.81 2.27
N PHE A 68 11.33 -14.88 1.53
CA PHE A 68 10.00 -15.40 1.30
C PHE A 68 9.86 -16.78 1.94
N THR A 69 8.92 -16.88 2.87
CA THR A 69 8.72 -18.04 3.75
C THR A 69 7.25 -18.45 3.83
N VAL A 70 6.31 -17.56 3.49
CA VAL A 70 4.87 -17.87 3.48
C VAL A 70 4.50 -18.83 2.36
N ALA A 71 5.10 -18.66 1.17
CA ALA A 71 4.95 -19.59 0.05
C ALA A 71 6.17 -20.52 -0.02
N ASN A 72 5.93 -21.81 -0.22
CA ASN A 72 7.03 -22.76 -0.42
C ASN A 72 7.53 -22.74 -1.88
N ARG A 73 8.71 -23.31 -2.13
CA ARG A 73 9.34 -23.35 -3.46
C ARG A 73 8.40 -23.81 -4.57
N LYS A 74 7.66 -24.91 -4.35
CA LYS A 74 6.72 -25.44 -5.35
C LYS A 74 5.58 -24.46 -5.62
N GLU A 75 5.03 -23.82 -4.59
CA GLU A 75 3.98 -22.81 -4.76
C GLU A 75 4.47 -21.61 -5.56
N ILE A 76 5.69 -21.12 -5.28
CA ILE A 76 6.31 -20.00 -5.99
C ILE A 76 6.53 -20.35 -7.47
N GLU A 77 7.13 -21.51 -7.76
CA GLU A 77 7.39 -21.99 -9.13
C GLU A 77 6.08 -22.19 -9.91
N GLU A 78 5.06 -22.78 -9.28
CA GLU A 78 3.75 -23.02 -9.92
C GLU A 78 2.99 -21.72 -10.21
N LEU A 79 3.08 -20.71 -9.32
CA LEU A 79 2.48 -19.39 -9.53
C LEU A 79 3.22 -18.60 -10.61
N ALA A 80 4.55 -18.61 -10.62
CA ALA A 80 5.35 -17.96 -11.65
C ALA A 80 5.02 -18.55 -13.04
N HIS A 81 4.98 -19.88 -13.14
CA HIS A 81 4.62 -20.55 -14.40
C HIS A 81 3.18 -20.27 -14.84
N LEU A 82 2.24 -20.20 -13.89
CA LEU A 82 0.86 -19.81 -14.19
C LEU A 82 0.79 -18.37 -14.70
N ALA A 83 1.57 -17.45 -14.12
CA ALA A 83 1.63 -16.06 -14.53
C ALA A 83 2.17 -15.91 -15.95
N GLU A 84 3.28 -16.56 -16.30
CA GLU A 84 3.83 -16.59 -17.67
C GLU A 84 2.80 -17.08 -18.71
N LYS A 85 2.00 -18.08 -18.32
CA LYS A 85 0.93 -18.59 -19.19
C LYS A 85 -0.24 -17.61 -19.37
N MET A 86 -0.53 -16.83 -18.33
CA MET A 86 -1.68 -15.90 -18.31
C MET A 86 -1.35 -14.54 -18.91
N ASP A 87 -0.10 -14.11 -18.77
CA ASP A 87 0.45 -12.85 -19.27
C ASP A 87 1.79 -13.12 -19.98
N PRO A 88 1.78 -13.24 -21.33
CA PRO A 88 2.99 -13.51 -22.11
C PRO A 88 4.07 -12.43 -22.02
N ASP A 89 3.73 -11.22 -21.58
CA ASP A 89 4.67 -10.12 -21.38
C ASP A 89 5.30 -10.14 -19.97
N TYR A 90 4.85 -11.04 -19.09
CA TYR A 90 5.38 -11.19 -17.74
C TYR A 90 6.66 -12.04 -17.76
N GLU A 91 7.75 -11.46 -17.27
CA GLU A 91 9.01 -12.14 -17.02
C GLU A 91 9.20 -12.31 -15.49
N PRO A 92 9.11 -13.55 -14.95
CA PRO A 92 9.26 -13.76 -13.52
C PRO A 92 10.71 -13.45 -13.09
N PRO A 93 10.91 -12.68 -11.99
CA PRO A 93 12.23 -12.55 -11.39
C PRO A 93 12.62 -13.85 -10.68
N ASP A 94 13.91 -13.98 -10.35
CA ASP A 94 14.35 -15.04 -9.45
C ASP A 94 13.95 -14.72 -8.00
N PHE A 95 12.76 -15.17 -7.58
CA PHE A 95 12.28 -15.03 -6.21
C PHE A 95 13.20 -15.70 -5.17
N PHE A 96 14.02 -16.67 -5.58
CA PHE A 96 14.93 -17.41 -4.71
C PHE A 96 16.28 -16.72 -4.53
N SER A 97 16.46 -15.53 -5.10
CA SER A 97 17.66 -14.70 -4.94
C SER A 97 17.57 -13.71 -3.77
N TYR A 98 16.41 -13.59 -3.11
CA TYR A 98 16.16 -12.60 -2.04
C TYR A 98 16.36 -13.17 -0.63
N PHE A 99 17.18 -12.49 0.17
CA PHE A 99 17.50 -12.84 1.55
C PHE A 99 17.44 -11.64 2.48
N TYR A 100 16.94 -11.86 3.69
CA TYR A 100 16.92 -10.89 4.77
C TYR A 100 18.15 -11.07 5.65
N VAL A 101 18.88 -9.99 5.96
CA VAL A 101 20.01 -10.00 6.88
C VAL A 101 19.48 -9.84 8.30
N GLU A 102 19.63 -10.90 9.09
CA GLU A 102 19.26 -10.96 10.50
C GLU A 102 20.52 -10.73 11.36
N SER A 103 20.41 -9.83 12.34
CA SER A 103 21.47 -9.61 13.33
C SER A 103 20.85 -9.42 14.72
N PRO A 104 21.26 -10.20 15.73
CA PRO A 104 20.76 -10.05 17.10
C PRO A 104 21.35 -8.82 17.81
N ARG A 105 22.48 -8.30 17.32
CA ARG A 105 22.95 -6.96 17.70
C ARG A 105 22.40 -5.94 16.71
N ARG A 106 21.98 -4.77 17.21
CA ARG A 106 21.64 -3.64 16.34
C ARG A 106 22.89 -3.24 15.55
N LEU A 107 22.88 -3.57 14.27
CA LEU A 107 23.79 -3.00 13.29
C LEU A 107 23.13 -1.79 12.65
N ASP A 108 23.94 -0.79 12.33
CA ASP A 108 23.49 0.30 11.48
C ASP A 108 23.22 -0.26 10.08
N PRO A 109 21.98 -0.18 9.56
CA PRO A 109 21.68 -0.64 8.21
C PRO A 109 22.57 0.01 7.14
N ALA A 110 23.08 1.22 7.39
CA ALA A 110 24.07 1.87 6.53
C ALA A 110 25.37 1.06 6.44
N GLN A 111 25.87 0.54 7.56
CA GLN A 111 27.08 -0.30 7.56
C GLN A 111 26.87 -1.58 6.72
N LEU A 112 25.70 -2.20 6.82
CA LEU A 112 25.37 -3.38 6.02
C LEU A 112 25.36 -3.06 4.53
N ILE A 113 24.75 -1.95 4.12
CA ILE A 113 24.71 -1.53 2.72
C ILE A 113 26.11 -1.19 2.21
N GLU A 114 26.92 -0.44 2.98
CA GLU A 114 28.28 -0.06 2.60
C GLU A 114 29.16 -1.29 2.35
N VAL A 115 29.01 -2.33 3.18
CA VAL A 115 29.80 -3.57 3.07
C VAL A 115 29.29 -4.49 1.96
N LEU A 116 27.98 -4.59 1.78
CA LEU A 116 27.36 -5.58 0.88
C LEU A 116 27.17 -5.04 -0.55
N SER A 117 26.75 -3.79 -0.73
CA SER A 117 26.43 -3.23 -2.06
C SER A 117 27.56 -3.30 -3.10
N PRO A 118 28.86 -3.19 -2.75
CA PRO A 118 29.93 -3.25 -3.74
C PRO A 118 30.26 -4.67 -4.23
N LEU A 119 29.71 -5.72 -3.60
CA LEU A 119 30.05 -7.10 -3.90
C LEU A 119 29.51 -7.54 -5.26
N ALA A 120 30.36 -8.20 -6.06
CA ALA A 120 30.01 -8.62 -7.41
C ALA A 120 28.84 -9.61 -7.44
N GLU A 121 28.65 -10.37 -6.35
CA GLU A 121 27.57 -11.33 -6.17
C GLU A 121 26.20 -10.68 -5.97
N ILE A 122 26.19 -9.42 -5.52
CA ILE A 122 24.99 -8.71 -5.10
C ILE A 122 24.44 -7.89 -6.27
N ASP A 123 23.14 -8.02 -6.48
CA ASP A 123 22.39 -7.29 -7.51
C ASP A 123 21.72 -6.06 -6.91
N LEU A 124 21.18 -6.20 -5.70
CA LEU A 124 20.46 -5.14 -5.00
C LEU A 124 20.60 -5.32 -3.49
N VAL A 125 20.75 -4.20 -2.77
CA VAL A 125 20.62 -4.13 -1.30
C VAL A 125 19.66 -3.00 -1.00
N TYR A 126 18.68 -3.25 -0.13
CA TYR A 126 17.73 -2.23 0.29
C TYR A 126 17.27 -2.44 1.73
N LEU A 127 16.67 -1.39 2.30
CA LEU A 127 16.08 -1.43 3.63
C LEU A 127 14.69 -2.04 3.57
N ASP A 128 14.42 -3.02 4.44
CA ASP A 128 13.05 -3.44 4.76
C ASP A 128 12.45 -2.37 5.67
N LEU A 129 11.79 -1.39 5.04
CA LEU A 129 11.23 -0.23 5.72
C LEU A 129 9.93 -0.63 6.46
N PRO A 130 9.64 0.02 7.60
CA PRO A 130 8.42 -0.28 8.33
C PRO A 130 7.20 0.05 7.47
N THR A 131 6.20 -0.80 7.52
CA THR A 131 4.89 -0.51 6.93
C THR A 131 3.85 -0.28 8.02
N GLU A 132 2.81 0.46 7.69
CA GLU A 132 1.62 0.66 8.52
C GLU A 132 0.41 0.91 7.62
N VAL A 133 -0.79 0.79 8.17
CA VAL A 133 -1.97 1.36 7.51
C VAL A 133 -1.78 2.88 7.35
N PRO A 134 -2.13 3.48 6.19
CA PRO A 134 -2.01 4.93 6.07
C PRO A 134 -2.95 5.60 7.08
N PHE A 135 -2.45 6.43 8.02
CA PHE A 135 -3.35 6.92 9.09
C PHE A 135 -4.61 7.57 8.53
N ALA A 136 -5.72 7.47 9.25
CA ALA A 136 -6.96 8.16 8.94
C ALA A 136 -7.44 8.97 10.14
N CYS A 137 -8.34 9.94 9.92
CA CYS A 137 -8.86 10.76 11.01
C CYS A 137 -9.94 10.02 11.83
N VAL A 138 -10.11 10.45 13.08
CA VAL A 138 -10.92 9.75 14.09
C VAL A 138 -11.84 10.76 14.80
N ARG A 139 -13.09 10.86 14.32
CA ARG A 139 -14.21 11.38 15.12
C ARG A 139 -15.43 10.49 14.93
N ASN A 140 -16.01 10.03 16.03
CA ASN A 140 -17.24 9.24 16.01
C ASN A 140 -18.44 10.17 15.83
N LEU A 141 -19.39 9.77 15.01
CA LEU A 141 -20.69 10.44 14.94
C LEU A 141 -21.60 9.91 16.04
N PRO A 142 -22.48 10.75 16.63
CA PRO A 142 -23.60 10.25 17.41
C PRO A 142 -24.49 9.37 16.51
N PRO A 143 -25.21 8.36 17.06
CA PRO A 143 -26.19 7.58 16.32
C PRO A 143 -27.23 8.52 15.70
N GLN A 144 -27.19 8.69 14.37
CA GLN A 144 -28.18 9.46 13.62
C GLN A 144 -28.94 8.49 12.70
N MET A 145 -30.24 8.76 12.51
CA MET A 145 -31.02 8.05 11.50
C MET A 145 -30.47 8.40 10.11
N GLN A 146 -29.96 7.39 9.40
CA GLN A 146 -29.67 7.35 7.97
C GLN A 146 -28.37 8.06 7.48
N TYR A 147 -27.22 7.40 7.67
CA TYR A 147 -25.90 7.89 7.21
C TYR A 147 -25.72 7.90 5.68
N TYR A 148 -26.49 7.12 4.92
CA TYR A 148 -26.47 7.14 3.45
C TYR A 148 -26.65 8.54 2.83
N GLY A 149 -27.49 9.38 3.43
CA GLY A 149 -27.69 10.76 2.99
C GLY A 149 -26.40 11.60 3.04
N CYS A 150 -25.48 11.23 3.92
CA CYS A 150 -24.25 11.95 4.22
C CYS A 150 -23.02 11.40 3.47
N GLN A 151 -23.14 10.30 2.73
CA GLN A 151 -22.03 9.72 1.95
C GLN A 151 -21.79 10.48 0.64
N ILE A 152 -21.15 11.64 0.74
CA ILE A 152 -20.87 12.55 -0.40
C ILE A 152 -20.04 11.85 -1.48
N HIS A 153 -19.10 10.97 -1.09
CA HIS A 153 -18.24 10.24 -2.03
C HIS A 153 -19.01 9.36 -3.03
N LEU A 154 -20.25 8.95 -2.71
CA LEU A 154 -21.11 8.16 -3.61
C LEU A 154 -21.94 9.00 -4.58
N LYS A 155 -22.10 10.31 -4.30
CA LYS A 155 -22.97 11.21 -5.08
C LYS A 155 -22.42 11.43 -6.49
N SER A 156 -23.26 12.00 -7.36
CA SER A 156 -22.86 12.30 -8.74
C SER A 156 -21.68 13.25 -8.83
N ALA A 157 -20.90 13.12 -9.90
CA ALA A 157 -19.86 14.08 -10.23
C ALA A 157 -20.45 15.51 -10.37
N PRO A 158 -19.71 16.56 -9.95
CA PRO A 158 -18.34 16.54 -9.47
C PRO A 158 -18.21 16.37 -7.94
N GLN A 159 -19.23 15.87 -7.23
CA GLN A 159 -19.17 15.74 -5.76
C GLN A 159 -18.64 14.39 -5.29
N GLY A 160 -18.86 13.34 -6.07
CA GLY A 160 -18.42 11.98 -5.82
C GLY A 160 -18.32 11.20 -7.13
N ILE A 161 -18.27 9.87 -7.01
CA ILE A 161 -17.96 8.96 -8.12
C ILE A 161 -19.17 8.53 -8.97
N ASP A 162 -20.36 9.09 -8.70
CA ASP A 162 -21.63 8.70 -9.33
C ASP A 162 -21.96 7.19 -9.19
N ALA A 163 -21.77 6.65 -7.98
CA ALA A 163 -21.80 5.20 -7.72
C ALA A 163 -23.13 4.53 -8.14
N GLU A 164 -24.26 5.21 -7.91
CA GLU A 164 -25.60 4.72 -8.23
C GLU A 164 -25.79 4.41 -9.73
N ALA A 165 -25.05 5.08 -10.62
CA ALA A 165 -25.09 4.82 -12.06
C ALA A 165 -24.57 3.43 -12.44
N SER A 166 -23.74 2.83 -11.59
CA SER A 166 -23.29 1.44 -11.75
C SER A 166 -24.33 0.43 -11.25
N TRP A 167 -25.01 0.72 -10.14
CA TRP A 167 -25.94 -0.22 -9.48
C TRP A 167 -27.18 -0.56 -10.32
N ILE A 168 -27.55 0.30 -11.26
CA ILE A 168 -28.63 0.01 -12.22
C ILE A 168 -28.21 -1.02 -13.28
N ARG A 169 -26.92 -1.32 -13.43
CA ARG A 169 -26.39 -2.33 -14.34
C ARG A 169 -26.29 -3.66 -13.62
N GLN A 170 -26.55 -4.75 -14.34
CA GLN A 170 -26.40 -6.09 -13.77
C GLN A 170 -24.95 -6.31 -13.29
N GLY A 171 -24.79 -6.65 -12.02
CA GLY A 171 -23.51 -6.85 -11.35
C GLY A 171 -22.77 -5.57 -10.97
N GLY A 172 -23.30 -4.39 -11.30
CA GLY A 172 -22.65 -3.11 -10.99
C GLY A 172 -22.69 -2.71 -9.51
N ASP A 173 -23.37 -3.46 -8.65
CA ASP A 173 -23.27 -3.38 -7.18
C ASP A 173 -22.18 -4.31 -6.59
N GLY A 174 -21.34 -4.89 -7.46
CA GLY A 174 -20.34 -5.92 -7.12
C GLY A 174 -20.90 -7.34 -7.06
N GLY A 175 -22.22 -7.51 -7.19
CA GLY A 175 -22.94 -8.75 -6.95
C GLY A 175 -23.27 -9.61 -8.16
N GLY A 176 -23.92 -10.74 -7.85
CA GLY A 176 -24.55 -11.67 -8.79
C GLY A 176 -24.71 -13.08 -8.19
N ARG A 177 -25.94 -13.64 -8.24
CA ARG A 177 -26.36 -14.87 -7.51
C ARG A 177 -25.53 -16.14 -7.82
N ARG A 178 -24.77 -16.16 -8.92
CA ARG A 178 -23.84 -17.24 -9.29
C ARG A 178 -22.44 -16.74 -9.70
N SER A 179 -22.31 -15.43 -9.91
CA SER A 179 -21.19 -14.73 -10.54
C SER A 179 -21.07 -13.34 -9.89
N GLY A 180 -20.20 -13.19 -8.90
CA GLY A 180 -20.03 -11.91 -8.21
C GLY A 180 -18.56 -11.70 -7.85
N GLN A 181 -18.20 -10.46 -7.53
CA GLN A 181 -16.81 -10.09 -7.28
C GLN A 181 -16.36 -10.47 -5.89
N ARG A 182 -15.05 -10.68 -5.72
CA ARG A 182 -14.47 -10.97 -4.42
C ARG A 182 -13.45 -9.88 -4.10
N LEU A 183 -13.56 -9.37 -2.88
CA LEU A 183 -12.58 -8.49 -2.28
C LEU A 183 -11.60 -9.32 -1.46
N ILE A 184 -10.31 -9.04 -1.61
CA ILE A 184 -9.27 -9.45 -0.70
C ILE A 184 -8.60 -8.16 -0.21
N ASP A 185 -8.64 -7.95 1.09
CA ASP A 185 -8.09 -6.77 1.74
C ASP A 185 -6.84 -7.16 2.56
N VAL A 186 -5.72 -6.47 2.33
CA VAL A 186 -4.44 -6.69 3.02
C VAL A 186 -4.18 -5.54 3.97
N GLU A 187 -4.24 -5.82 5.27
CA GLU A 187 -4.27 -4.78 6.31
C GLU A 187 -3.88 -5.34 7.69
N GLU A 188 -4.22 -4.65 8.78
CA GLU A 188 -3.80 -5.00 10.15
C GLU A 188 -4.95 -5.54 11.03
N GLY A 189 -6.18 -5.04 10.88
CA GLY A 189 -7.29 -5.50 11.71
C GLY A 189 -8.67 -5.01 11.25
N TRP A 190 -9.72 -5.75 11.65
CA TRP A 190 -11.10 -5.50 11.25
C TRP A 190 -12.10 -5.91 12.34
N THR A 191 -13.30 -5.33 12.32
CA THR A 191 -14.46 -5.78 13.10
C THR A 191 -15.47 -6.42 12.16
N PHE A 192 -15.31 -7.73 11.91
CA PHE A 192 -16.12 -8.46 10.93
C PHE A 192 -17.60 -8.62 11.31
N ASP A 193 -17.95 -8.48 12.59
CA ASP A 193 -19.30 -8.59 13.12
C ASP A 193 -20.06 -7.26 13.18
N HIS A 194 -19.49 -6.17 12.65
CA HIS A 194 -20.18 -4.89 12.43
C HIS A 194 -21.49 -5.11 11.64
N ASN A 195 -22.58 -4.40 11.97
CA ASN A 195 -23.90 -4.69 11.40
C ASN A 195 -23.97 -4.52 9.88
N ASP A 196 -23.21 -3.56 9.35
CA ASP A 196 -23.07 -3.33 7.90
C ASP A 196 -22.15 -4.32 7.18
N LEU A 197 -21.37 -5.15 7.89
CA LEU A 197 -20.37 -6.04 7.30
C LEU A 197 -20.68 -7.52 7.50
N LYS A 198 -21.32 -7.89 8.61
CA LYS A 198 -21.54 -9.28 9.03
C LYS A 198 -22.29 -10.14 8.01
N SER A 199 -23.17 -9.54 7.21
CA SER A 199 -23.93 -10.23 6.15
C SER A 199 -23.03 -10.80 5.06
N HIS A 200 -21.87 -10.17 4.81
CA HIS A 200 -20.84 -10.66 3.88
C HIS A 200 -20.04 -11.84 4.44
N GLN A 201 -20.20 -12.14 5.74
CA GLN A 201 -19.42 -13.14 6.48
C GLN A 201 -17.91 -13.01 6.18
N PRO A 202 -17.27 -11.86 6.45
CA PRO A 202 -15.86 -11.69 6.15
C PRO A 202 -15.01 -12.76 6.82
N ARG A 203 -13.95 -13.22 6.12
CA ARG A 203 -13.06 -14.27 6.64
C ARG A 203 -11.60 -13.92 6.47
N LEU A 204 -10.83 -14.20 7.50
CA LEU A 204 -9.38 -14.15 7.45
C LEU A 204 -8.86 -15.35 6.64
N LEU A 205 -8.02 -15.08 5.65
CA LEU A 205 -7.31 -16.08 4.87
C LEU A 205 -5.96 -16.43 5.50
N PHE A 206 -5.32 -15.45 6.14
CA PHE A 206 -3.98 -15.57 6.70
C PHE A 206 -3.74 -14.50 7.78
N GLY A 207 -2.86 -14.82 8.73
CA GLY A 207 -2.45 -13.93 9.82
C GLY A 207 -3.43 -13.91 10.99
N VAL A 208 -3.36 -12.86 11.81
CA VAL A 208 -4.21 -12.62 12.99
C VAL A 208 -4.73 -11.19 12.99
N ILE A 209 -5.92 -10.96 13.54
CA ILE A 209 -6.50 -9.62 13.64
C ILE A 209 -5.79 -8.87 14.77
N HIS A 210 -5.20 -7.71 14.46
CA HIS A 210 -4.59 -6.86 15.46
C HIS A 210 -5.63 -5.89 16.06
N ASP A 211 -5.94 -6.05 17.35
CA ASP A 211 -7.07 -5.35 17.99
C ASP A 211 -6.94 -3.81 17.97
N ASN A 212 -5.71 -3.26 18.02
CA ASN A 212 -5.49 -1.81 17.94
C ASN A 212 -5.79 -1.20 16.56
N TRP A 213 -5.93 -2.03 15.52
CA TRP A 213 -6.10 -1.57 14.14
C TRP A 213 -7.45 -1.94 13.54
N ARG A 214 -8.37 -2.51 14.34
CA ARG A 214 -9.72 -2.87 13.87
C ARG A 214 -10.50 -1.71 13.28
N ASP A 215 -10.35 -0.53 13.87
CA ASP A 215 -11.04 0.66 13.44
C ASP A 215 -10.73 1.01 11.98
N HIS A 216 -9.46 0.97 11.60
CA HIS A 216 -9.02 1.35 10.26
C HIS A 216 -9.60 0.41 9.20
N GLY A 217 -9.43 -0.91 9.35
CA GLY A 217 -9.97 -1.84 8.37
C GLY A 217 -11.49 -1.95 8.36
N THR A 218 -12.15 -1.66 9.48
CA THR A 218 -13.62 -1.55 9.50
C THR A 218 -14.10 -0.36 8.67
N LYS A 219 -13.40 0.77 8.76
CA LYS A 219 -13.69 1.96 7.93
C LYS A 219 -13.47 1.68 6.44
N VAL A 220 -12.36 1.03 6.09
CA VAL A 220 -12.06 0.59 4.70
C VAL A 220 -13.17 -0.31 4.18
N LEU A 221 -13.47 -1.41 4.87
CA LEU A 221 -14.52 -2.35 4.44
C LEU A 221 -15.89 -1.68 4.34
N GLY A 222 -16.19 -0.73 5.23
CA GLY A 222 -17.44 0.04 5.17
C GLY A 222 -17.56 0.87 3.88
N VAL A 223 -16.46 1.52 3.45
CA VAL A 223 -16.43 2.28 2.18
C VAL A 223 -16.59 1.35 0.99
N VAL A 224 -15.89 0.22 1.00
CA VAL A 224 -15.91 -0.71 -0.13
C VAL A 224 -17.28 -1.40 -0.24
N CYS A 225 -17.77 -1.96 0.87
CA CYS A 225 -18.83 -2.97 0.84
C CYS A 225 -19.75 -2.99 2.06
N ALA A 226 -20.01 -1.86 2.74
CA ALA A 226 -21.15 -1.82 3.67
C ALA A 226 -22.44 -2.29 2.94
N ALA A 227 -23.18 -3.23 3.53
CA ALA A 227 -24.28 -3.91 2.86
C ALA A 227 -25.47 -3.00 2.53
N GLY A 228 -25.54 -1.80 3.12
CA GLY A 228 -26.71 -0.94 3.04
C GLY A 228 -27.84 -1.46 3.94
N ASN A 229 -28.09 -0.78 5.06
CA ASN A 229 -29.29 -0.99 5.85
C ASN A 229 -29.94 0.36 6.22
N PRO A 230 -31.21 0.37 6.65
CA PRO A 230 -31.92 1.62 6.95
C PRO A 230 -31.27 2.52 8.01
N ALA A 231 -30.38 1.99 8.83
CA ALA A 231 -29.71 2.70 9.93
C ALA A 231 -28.23 3.03 9.63
N GLY A 232 -27.66 2.53 8.52
CA GLY A 232 -26.21 2.48 8.31
C GLY A 232 -25.71 3.17 7.04
N CYS A 233 -24.50 2.79 6.64
CA CYS A 233 -23.85 3.19 5.40
C CYS A 233 -24.13 2.16 4.30
N ILE A 234 -23.77 2.51 3.07
CA ILE A 234 -23.69 1.58 1.94
C ILE A 234 -22.33 1.70 1.27
N GLY A 235 -21.72 0.58 0.90
CA GLY A 235 -20.45 0.57 0.21
C GLY A 235 -20.61 0.97 -1.25
N VAL A 236 -19.49 1.28 -1.91
CA VAL A 236 -19.44 1.49 -3.37
C VAL A 236 -19.88 0.22 -4.12
N ALA A 237 -19.49 -0.94 -3.63
CA ALA A 237 -19.90 -2.26 -4.11
C ALA A 237 -20.54 -3.04 -2.94
N PRO A 238 -21.83 -2.82 -2.65
CA PRO A 238 -22.48 -3.33 -1.43
C PRO A 238 -22.78 -4.83 -1.45
N HIS A 239 -22.63 -5.53 -2.59
CA HIS A 239 -23.01 -6.94 -2.69
C HIS A 239 -21.88 -7.86 -3.21
N PRO A 240 -20.63 -7.75 -2.72
CA PRO A 240 -19.57 -8.65 -3.18
C PRO A 240 -19.94 -10.10 -2.82
N LYS A 241 -19.54 -11.03 -3.68
CA LYS A 241 -19.71 -12.47 -3.46
C LYS A 241 -18.98 -12.96 -2.21
N SER A 242 -17.84 -12.36 -1.90
CA SER A 242 -17.12 -12.62 -0.66
C SER A 242 -16.19 -11.47 -0.29
N VAL A 243 -16.09 -11.19 1.00
CA VAL A 243 -15.07 -10.33 1.59
C VAL A 243 -14.06 -11.21 2.31
N ARG A 244 -12.78 -11.01 2.01
CA ARG A 244 -11.68 -11.74 2.63
C ARG A 244 -10.59 -10.79 3.05
N ALA A 245 -9.85 -11.20 4.07
CA ALA A 245 -8.78 -10.40 4.64
C ALA A 245 -7.49 -11.21 4.75
N VAL A 246 -6.35 -10.55 4.63
CA VAL A 246 -5.03 -11.07 4.95
C VAL A 246 -4.36 -10.07 5.87
N SER A 247 -3.98 -10.53 7.07
CA SER A 247 -3.28 -9.67 8.02
C SER A 247 -1.77 -9.69 7.79
N VAL A 248 -1.14 -8.52 7.89
CA VAL A 248 0.33 -8.40 8.02
C VAL A 248 0.83 -8.74 9.42
N TRP A 249 -0.04 -9.15 10.35
CA TRP A 249 0.34 -9.68 11.65
C TRP A 249 0.18 -11.20 11.70
N VAL A 250 1.15 -11.88 12.30
CA VAL A 250 1.12 -13.34 12.54
C VAL A 250 1.39 -13.64 14.01
N GLN A 251 0.86 -14.77 14.49
CA GLN A 251 1.17 -15.26 15.84
C GLN A 251 2.67 -15.60 15.93
N ASP A 252 3.33 -15.07 16.95
CA ASP A 252 4.70 -15.39 17.28
C ASP A 252 4.87 -15.38 18.81
N PRO A 253 4.90 -16.56 19.46
CA PRO A 253 5.08 -16.66 20.90
C PRO A 253 6.41 -16.07 21.42
N ALA A 254 7.42 -15.90 20.55
CA ALA A 254 8.69 -15.29 20.92
C ALA A 254 8.66 -13.76 20.88
N ALA A 255 7.66 -13.16 20.21
CA ALA A 255 7.51 -11.72 20.12
C ALA A 255 6.88 -11.12 21.40
N PRO A 256 7.20 -9.87 21.79
CA PRO A 256 6.72 -9.26 23.04
C PRO A 256 5.20 -9.23 23.23
N GLN A 257 4.43 -9.19 22.15
CA GLN A 257 2.96 -9.15 22.17
C GLN A 257 2.34 -10.49 21.75
N GLY A 258 3.13 -11.57 21.67
CA GLY A 258 2.70 -12.87 21.13
C GLY A 258 2.40 -12.82 19.62
N MET A 259 2.69 -11.71 18.96
CA MET A 259 2.49 -11.48 17.53
C MET A 259 3.66 -10.68 16.98
N ARG A 260 3.98 -10.90 15.70
CA ARG A 260 4.92 -10.07 14.96
C ARG A 260 4.31 -9.59 13.66
N LYS A 261 4.78 -8.45 13.18
CA LYS A 261 4.48 -7.96 11.85
C LYS A 261 5.35 -8.68 10.81
N ILE A 262 4.76 -9.09 9.71
CA ILE A 262 5.45 -9.60 8.53
C ILE A 262 5.51 -8.50 7.47
N PRO A 263 6.49 -8.53 6.56
CA PRO A 263 6.51 -7.58 5.46
C PRO A 263 5.34 -7.79 4.50
N VAL A 264 4.90 -6.71 3.84
CA VAL A 264 3.73 -6.71 2.95
C VAL A 264 3.89 -7.73 1.81
N ALA A 265 5.10 -7.90 1.30
CA ALA A 265 5.42 -8.94 0.32
C ALA A 265 4.98 -10.35 0.76
N GLU A 266 5.21 -10.73 2.02
CA GLU A 266 4.80 -12.04 2.55
C GLU A 266 3.27 -12.14 2.70
N ALA A 267 2.60 -11.03 2.99
CA ALA A 267 1.13 -10.97 2.98
C ALA A 267 0.56 -11.13 1.56
N ILE A 268 1.20 -10.54 0.54
CA ILE A 268 0.82 -10.77 -0.86
C ILE A 268 1.02 -12.25 -1.23
N TRP A 269 2.12 -12.88 -0.81
CA TRP A 269 2.31 -14.33 -0.99
C TRP A 269 1.17 -15.16 -0.37
N ALA A 270 0.68 -14.79 0.81
CA ALA A 270 -0.47 -15.45 1.44
C ALA A 270 -1.74 -15.35 0.58
N VAL A 271 -1.95 -14.23 -0.12
CA VAL A 271 -3.03 -14.08 -1.11
C VAL A 271 -2.78 -14.99 -2.32
N LEU A 272 -1.58 -14.91 -2.93
CA LEU A 272 -1.28 -15.61 -4.19
C LEU A 272 -1.34 -17.13 -4.04
N ARG A 273 -0.84 -17.69 -2.94
CA ARG A 273 -0.94 -19.14 -2.70
C ARG A 273 -2.40 -19.64 -2.59
N CYS A 274 -3.34 -18.76 -2.26
CA CYS A 274 -4.77 -19.09 -2.27
C CYS A 274 -5.35 -19.23 -3.70
N MET A 275 -4.54 -19.00 -4.74
CA MET A 275 -4.84 -19.33 -6.14
C MET A 275 -4.43 -20.78 -6.50
N LEU A 276 -3.60 -21.43 -5.69
CA LEU A 276 -3.21 -22.85 -5.81
C LEU A 276 -4.16 -23.75 -4.95
N PRO A 277 -4.10 -25.09 -5.04
CA PRO A 277 -5.28 -25.97 -5.06
C PRO A 277 -6.27 -25.76 -3.92
N ARG A 278 -7.57 -25.82 -4.27
CA ARG A 278 -8.77 -25.33 -3.54
C ARG A 278 -9.16 -23.87 -3.81
N ARG A 279 -8.44 -23.16 -4.70
CA ARG A 279 -8.74 -21.84 -5.30
C ARG A 279 -9.76 -21.03 -4.50
N LYS A 280 -9.27 -20.24 -3.55
CA LYS A 280 -10.10 -19.22 -2.89
C LYS A 280 -10.04 -17.93 -3.70
N VAL A 281 -8.87 -17.58 -4.23
CA VAL A 281 -8.63 -16.38 -5.03
C VAL A 281 -8.59 -16.74 -6.51
N PHE A 282 -9.15 -15.90 -7.38
CA PHE A 282 -9.31 -16.15 -8.79
C PHE A 282 -8.98 -14.92 -9.64
N PRO A 283 -8.59 -15.11 -10.91
CA PRO A 283 -8.41 -14.01 -11.85
C PRO A 283 -9.64 -13.08 -11.89
N GLY A 284 -9.36 -11.79 -11.89
CA GLY A 284 -10.30 -10.69 -11.82
C GLY A 284 -10.90 -10.41 -10.44
N ASP A 285 -10.51 -11.13 -9.40
CA ASP A 285 -10.76 -10.67 -8.01
C ASP A 285 -9.96 -9.38 -7.73
N VAL A 286 -10.46 -8.55 -6.82
CA VAL A 286 -9.84 -7.27 -6.43
C VAL A 286 -9.03 -7.48 -5.16
N LEU A 287 -7.75 -7.14 -5.23
CA LEU A 287 -6.81 -7.11 -4.12
C LEU A 287 -6.57 -5.66 -3.72
N LEU A 288 -7.03 -5.26 -2.54
CA LEU A 288 -6.76 -3.96 -1.96
C LEU A 288 -5.61 -4.09 -0.95
N VAL A 289 -4.53 -3.33 -1.16
CA VAL A 289 -3.35 -3.33 -0.27
C VAL A 289 -3.35 -2.02 0.52
N GLU A 290 -4.04 -2.01 1.68
CA GLU A 290 -4.13 -0.84 2.56
C GLU A 290 -2.91 -0.73 3.48
N GLN A 291 -1.75 -0.51 2.87
CA GLN A 291 -0.48 -0.32 3.57
C GLN A 291 0.29 0.84 2.93
N GLN A 292 1.09 1.54 3.72
CA GLN A 292 2.12 2.48 3.29
C GLN A 292 3.45 2.12 3.93
N VAL A 293 4.55 2.46 3.26
CA VAL A 293 5.89 2.46 3.83
C VAL A 293 6.13 3.75 4.58
N ILE A 294 6.73 3.68 5.77
CA ILE A 294 7.22 4.85 6.49
C ILE A 294 8.72 4.96 6.30
N THR A 295 9.13 6.09 5.76
CA THR A 295 10.54 6.47 5.64
C THR A 295 10.73 7.88 6.18
N THR A 296 11.96 8.35 6.18
CA THR A 296 12.33 9.74 6.48
C THR A 296 12.92 10.33 5.22
N LEU A 297 12.71 11.61 4.93
CA LEU A 297 13.43 12.37 3.91
C LEU A 297 14.14 13.54 4.58
N ASN A 298 15.34 13.88 4.12
CA ASN A 298 16.03 15.09 4.56
C ASN A 298 15.61 16.26 3.67
N ILE A 299 14.87 17.22 4.24
CA ILE A 299 14.33 18.37 3.51
C ILE A 299 14.90 19.63 4.13
N GLN A 300 15.75 20.32 3.37
CA GLN A 300 16.42 21.54 3.81
C GLN A 300 17.22 21.35 5.12
N GLY A 301 17.83 20.17 5.30
CA GLY A 301 18.58 19.83 6.52
C GLY A 301 17.73 19.39 7.70
N ASN A 302 16.42 19.19 7.51
CA ASN A 302 15.52 18.67 8.53
C ASN A 302 14.99 17.29 8.15
N PRO A 303 15.04 16.31 9.05
CA PRO A 303 14.40 15.02 8.83
C PRO A 303 12.88 15.15 8.92
N VAL A 304 12.18 14.66 7.90
CA VAL A 304 10.73 14.67 7.81
C VAL A 304 10.26 13.24 7.56
N SER A 305 9.39 12.72 8.41
CA SER A 305 8.77 11.40 8.18
C SER A 305 7.79 11.46 7.02
N VAL A 306 7.79 10.43 6.17
CA VAL A 306 7.07 10.36 4.92
C VAL A 306 6.41 8.99 4.77
N GLY A 307 5.11 9.00 4.45
CA GLY A 307 4.35 7.84 3.98
C GLY A 307 4.47 7.69 2.47
N MET A 308 4.93 6.52 2.02
CA MET A 308 5.18 6.15 0.62
C MET A 308 4.34 4.93 0.24
N PRO A 309 4.02 4.71 -1.05
CA PRO A 309 3.34 3.48 -1.46
C PRO A 309 4.23 2.27 -1.18
N VAL A 310 3.65 1.12 -0.86
CA VAL A 310 4.42 -0.09 -0.55
C VAL A 310 5.16 -0.65 -1.76
N GLU A 311 4.71 -0.34 -2.97
CA GLU A 311 5.43 -0.73 -4.16
C GLU A 311 6.84 -0.18 -4.22
N ILE A 312 7.22 0.88 -3.45
CA ILE A 312 8.61 1.35 -3.40
C ILE A 312 9.59 0.30 -2.85
N LEU A 313 9.10 -0.74 -2.18
CA LEU A 313 9.92 -1.88 -1.76
C LEU A 313 10.07 -2.87 -2.92
N PRO A 314 11.30 -3.20 -3.36
CA PRO A 314 11.55 -4.07 -4.51
C PRO A 314 10.86 -5.44 -4.45
N ASP A 315 10.81 -6.08 -3.26
CA ASP A 315 10.09 -7.35 -3.08
C ASP A 315 8.58 -7.23 -3.27
N THR A 316 8.00 -6.12 -2.83
CA THR A 316 6.57 -5.85 -2.90
C THR A 316 6.20 -5.48 -4.32
N PHE A 317 7.03 -4.69 -5.00
CA PHE A 317 6.90 -4.36 -6.41
C PHE A 317 6.76 -5.62 -7.28
N ILE A 318 7.69 -6.58 -7.17
CA ILE A 318 7.67 -7.80 -7.98
C ILE A 318 6.48 -8.71 -7.67
N LEU A 319 5.96 -8.66 -6.45
CA LEU A 319 4.78 -9.45 -6.08
C LEU A 319 3.47 -8.80 -6.52
N ILE A 320 3.42 -7.48 -6.62
CA ILE A 320 2.32 -6.78 -7.30
C ILE A 320 2.34 -7.11 -8.79
N GLN A 321 3.52 -7.15 -9.43
CA GLN A 321 3.66 -7.62 -10.82
C GLN A 321 3.15 -9.05 -10.98
N LEU A 322 3.59 -9.97 -10.11
CA LEU A 322 3.10 -11.35 -10.14
C LEU A 322 1.56 -11.42 -9.93
N ALA A 323 1.02 -10.66 -8.97
CA ALA A 323 -0.42 -10.62 -8.70
C ALA A 323 -1.22 -10.15 -9.92
N THR A 324 -0.75 -9.11 -10.60
CA THR A 324 -1.41 -8.57 -11.81
C THR A 324 -1.26 -9.50 -13.01
N ALA A 325 -0.11 -10.15 -13.21
CA ALA A 325 0.10 -11.17 -14.24
C ALA A 325 -0.81 -12.40 -14.02
N LEU A 326 -1.06 -12.77 -12.76
CA LEU A 326 -2.05 -13.78 -12.37
C LEU A 326 -3.51 -13.30 -12.51
N GLY A 327 -3.72 -12.07 -12.96
CA GLY A 327 -5.02 -11.50 -13.27
C GLY A 327 -5.74 -10.85 -12.09
N LEU A 328 -5.10 -10.62 -10.94
CA LEU A 328 -5.71 -9.86 -9.84
C LEU A 328 -5.69 -8.36 -10.13
N VAL A 329 -6.81 -7.69 -9.85
CA VAL A 329 -6.89 -6.23 -9.91
C VAL A 329 -6.35 -5.68 -8.59
N VAL A 330 -5.10 -5.20 -8.60
CA VAL A 330 -4.46 -4.65 -7.40
C VAL A 330 -4.74 -3.15 -7.29
N VAL A 331 -5.21 -2.71 -6.13
CA VAL A 331 -5.43 -1.30 -5.79
C VAL A 331 -4.55 -0.95 -4.58
N GLU A 332 -3.84 0.17 -4.68
CA GLU A 332 -2.85 0.58 -3.67
C GLU A 332 -2.95 2.10 -3.41
N PRO A 333 -2.90 2.55 -2.15
CA PRO A 333 -2.81 3.97 -1.80
C PRO A 333 -1.44 4.55 -2.16
N ALA A 334 -1.41 5.79 -2.64
CA ALA A 334 -0.17 6.50 -3.00
C ALA A 334 0.73 6.82 -1.79
N GLY A 335 0.28 6.57 -0.56
CA GLY A 335 0.96 6.99 0.67
C GLY A 335 0.66 8.44 1.02
N ASN A 336 0.66 8.71 2.32
CA ASN A 336 0.19 9.97 2.87
C ASN A 336 1.22 11.10 2.88
N GLY A 337 2.33 10.93 2.16
CA GLY A 337 3.37 11.91 2.03
C GLY A 337 3.97 12.35 3.36
N ARG A 338 4.46 13.57 3.38
CA ARG A 338 5.26 14.11 4.46
C ARG A 338 4.38 14.57 5.63
N GLN A 339 4.85 14.33 6.84
CA GLN A 339 4.19 14.79 8.06
C GLN A 339 4.16 16.32 8.20
N ASP A 340 4.95 17.06 7.42
CA ASP A 340 4.86 18.52 7.31
C ASP A 340 3.68 19.01 6.44
N GLY A 341 2.89 18.09 5.88
CA GLY A 341 1.70 18.37 5.09
C GLY A 341 1.91 18.49 3.58
N GLY A 342 3.12 18.25 3.07
CA GLY A 342 3.38 18.14 1.64
C GLY A 342 3.39 16.68 1.17
N GLY A 343 2.93 16.39 -0.04
CA GLY A 343 3.18 15.07 -0.66
C GLY A 343 4.55 14.99 -1.33
N CYS A 344 5.03 13.78 -1.57
CA CYS A 344 6.20 13.49 -2.38
C CYS A 344 5.83 13.24 -3.84
N ASN A 345 6.67 13.72 -4.76
CA ASN A 345 6.53 13.44 -6.18
C ASN A 345 7.10 12.05 -6.46
N LEU A 346 6.24 11.09 -6.80
CA LEU A 346 6.60 9.72 -7.11
C LEU A 346 7.34 9.61 -8.45
N ASP A 347 7.29 10.62 -9.31
CA ASP A 347 8.09 10.64 -10.55
C ASP A 347 9.58 10.84 -10.26
N ASP A 348 9.92 11.40 -9.09
CA ASP A 348 11.31 11.61 -8.67
C ASP A 348 11.89 10.34 -8.02
N PHE A 349 11.08 9.33 -7.76
CA PHE A 349 11.53 8.05 -7.21
C PHE A 349 12.00 7.12 -8.34
N CYS A 350 13.32 7.01 -8.49
CA CYS A 350 13.97 6.02 -9.33
C CYS A 350 14.64 4.97 -8.43
N TYR A 351 14.51 3.69 -8.77
CA TYR A 351 15.29 2.62 -8.14
C TYR A 351 16.73 2.67 -8.65
N THR A 352 17.61 3.34 -7.92
CA THR A 352 19.06 3.18 -8.09
C THR A 352 19.59 2.48 -6.84
N ALA A 353 20.24 1.33 -7.03
CA ALA A 353 20.72 0.45 -5.95
C ALA A 353 21.78 1.08 -5.02
N ALA A 354 22.11 2.36 -5.20
CA ALA A 354 23.17 3.06 -4.49
C ALA A 354 22.78 4.42 -3.88
N GLU A 355 21.61 5.00 -4.19
CA GLU A 355 21.34 6.42 -3.87
C GLU A 355 20.35 6.65 -2.71
N GLY A 356 19.94 5.60 -1.99
CA GLY A 356 19.14 5.75 -0.75
C GLY A 356 19.87 6.44 0.42
N TRP A 357 21.07 6.99 0.20
CA TRP A 357 22.06 7.28 1.24
C TRP A 357 22.12 8.73 1.74
N ASP A 358 21.72 9.74 0.96
CA ASP A 358 21.72 11.13 1.47
C ASP A 358 20.58 11.41 2.47
N ILE A 359 19.70 10.42 2.67
CA ILE A 359 18.53 10.53 3.52
C ILE A 359 18.81 10.11 4.98
N TRP A 360 19.80 9.25 5.23
CA TRP A 360 20.05 8.66 6.56
C TRP A 360 21.34 9.11 7.26
N ARG A 361 22.27 9.76 6.56
CA ARG A 361 23.59 10.14 7.13
C ARG A 361 23.54 11.18 8.24
N ASP A 362 22.41 11.84 8.47
CA ASP A 362 22.27 12.87 9.52
C ASP A 362 21.87 12.33 10.90
N TYR A 363 21.63 11.01 11.05
CA TYR A 363 21.14 10.46 12.33
C TYR A 363 22.18 9.81 13.23
N THR A 364 23.43 9.64 12.78
CA THR A 364 24.49 9.02 13.60
C THR A 364 25.77 9.85 13.63
N HIS A 365 25.80 10.86 14.52
CA HIS A 365 26.96 11.42 15.25
C HIS A 365 27.60 12.77 14.83
N ARG A 366 27.47 13.74 15.78
CA ARG A 366 28.37 14.86 16.19
C ARG A 366 28.33 16.25 15.49
N PRO A 367 28.51 17.37 16.24
CA PRO A 367 28.21 18.75 15.82
C PRO A 367 29.25 19.49 14.95
N ASP A 368 30.27 18.82 14.42
CA ASP A 368 31.50 19.50 13.98
C ASP A 368 32.03 19.08 12.59
N ALA A 369 31.15 18.62 11.70
CA ALA A 369 31.45 18.47 10.28
C ALA A 369 30.59 19.42 9.40
N MET A 370 30.80 20.72 9.55
CA MET A 370 30.49 21.65 8.46
C MET A 370 31.41 21.34 7.27
N ARG A 371 30.90 20.66 6.25
CA ARG A 371 31.37 20.83 4.87
C ARG A 371 30.26 20.52 3.88
N PHE A 372 29.70 21.62 3.37
CA PHE A 372 28.96 21.76 2.12
C PHE A 372 29.26 20.63 1.11
N VAL A 373 28.23 19.94 0.65
CA VAL A 373 28.24 19.31 -0.67
C VAL A 373 27.03 19.82 -1.45
N ARG A 374 27.34 20.40 -2.59
CA ARG A 374 26.40 20.99 -3.55
C ARG A 374 25.59 19.88 -4.18
N SER A 375 24.27 20.05 -4.13
CA SER A 375 23.25 19.29 -4.84
C SER A 375 23.35 19.52 -6.35
N HIS A 376 24.13 18.74 -7.08
CA HIS A 376 24.09 18.66 -8.56
C HIS A 376 24.65 17.31 -9.03
N ILE A 377 23.86 16.60 -9.85
CA ILE A 377 24.25 15.79 -11.03
C ILE A 377 24.24 14.23 -10.94
N TRP A 378 23.23 13.68 -11.65
CA TRP A 378 23.18 12.53 -12.59
C TRP A 378 23.43 11.07 -12.15
N LEU A 379 22.32 10.32 -12.20
CA LEU A 379 22.14 8.99 -12.80
C LEU A 379 23.17 8.69 -13.90
N ASP A 380 24.20 7.89 -13.61
CA ASP A 380 24.96 7.12 -14.60
C ASP A 380 25.77 6.05 -13.85
N GLY A 381 25.19 4.86 -13.65
CA GLY A 381 25.90 3.78 -12.94
C GLY A 381 25.23 2.42 -12.89
N ILE A 382 23.92 2.33 -13.16
CA ILE A 382 23.25 1.08 -13.54
C ILE A 382 22.51 1.39 -14.83
N GLY A 383 22.89 0.72 -15.92
CA GLY A 383 22.43 1.08 -17.26
C GLY A 383 20.90 1.14 -17.36
N PRO A 384 20.35 2.01 -18.23
CA PRO A 384 18.91 2.21 -18.45
C PRO A 384 18.15 0.99 -19.00
N GLU A 385 18.79 -0.17 -19.10
CA GLU A 385 18.23 -1.34 -19.78
C GLU A 385 17.42 -2.28 -18.88
N ARG A 386 17.38 -2.10 -17.55
CA ARG A 386 16.65 -3.05 -16.66
C ARG A 386 15.68 -2.47 -15.65
N LEU A 387 15.59 -1.16 -15.48
CA LEU A 387 14.46 -0.50 -14.79
C LEU A 387 14.02 0.68 -15.65
N LYS A 388 13.41 0.36 -16.79
CA LYS A 388 12.78 1.37 -17.62
C LYS A 388 11.71 2.05 -16.76
N SER A 389 11.64 3.37 -16.80
CA SER A 389 10.50 4.18 -16.33
C SER A 389 9.15 3.80 -16.97
N SER A 390 9.12 2.77 -17.82
CA SER A 390 7.94 2.10 -18.37
C SER A 390 7.47 0.86 -17.59
N GLN A 391 8.15 0.43 -16.51
CA GLN A 391 7.70 -0.69 -15.68
C GLN A 391 6.95 -0.18 -14.45
N VAL A 392 5.64 -0.06 -14.59
CA VAL A 392 4.70 0.09 -13.48
C VAL A 392 4.46 -1.28 -12.86
N SER A 393 4.29 -1.37 -11.53
CA SER A 393 4.06 -2.64 -10.82
C SER A 393 2.81 -3.39 -11.30
N GLY A 394 1.87 -2.66 -11.92
CA GLY A 394 0.57 -3.16 -12.35
C GLY A 394 -0.57 -2.71 -11.45
N ALA A 395 -0.28 -2.31 -10.20
CA ALA A 395 -1.30 -1.75 -9.30
C ALA A 395 -1.91 -0.46 -9.84
N ILE A 396 -3.20 -0.30 -9.57
CA ILE A 396 -3.92 0.97 -9.67
C ILE A 396 -3.49 1.82 -8.48
N MET A 397 -2.66 2.83 -8.74
CA MET A 397 -2.11 3.72 -7.71
C MET A 397 -3.07 4.89 -7.46
N VAL A 398 -3.51 5.04 -6.21
CA VAL A 398 -4.61 5.94 -5.87
C VAL A 398 -4.14 7.10 -4.99
N GLY A 399 -4.25 8.32 -5.51
CA GLY A 399 -4.09 9.54 -4.75
C GLY A 399 -5.35 9.94 -3.97
N ALA A 400 -5.18 10.84 -2.99
CA ALA A 400 -6.28 11.44 -2.25
C ALA A 400 -6.39 12.95 -2.53
N VAL A 401 -7.63 13.43 -2.63
CA VAL A 401 -7.95 14.86 -2.82
C VAL A 401 -8.87 15.39 -1.71
N SER A 402 -8.75 16.68 -1.43
CA SER A 402 -9.69 17.44 -0.61
C SER A 402 -10.84 17.95 -1.46
N ARG A 403 -12.00 18.13 -0.82
CA ARG A 403 -13.14 18.79 -1.46
C ARG A 403 -12.97 20.31 -1.33
N ASP A 404 -12.96 21.01 -2.45
CA ASP A 404 -12.96 22.48 -2.48
C ASP A 404 -14.40 22.99 -2.55
N ILE A 405 -14.84 23.64 -1.48
CA ILE A 405 -16.12 24.35 -1.41
C ILE A 405 -15.79 25.84 -1.50
N PRO A 406 -15.98 26.50 -2.66
CA PRO A 406 -15.70 27.92 -2.78
C PRO A 406 -16.58 28.70 -1.80
N SER A 407 -15.96 29.54 -0.96
CA SER A 407 -16.64 30.40 0.02
C SER A 407 -17.57 31.46 -0.61
N SER A 408 -17.57 31.59 -1.93
CA SER A 408 -18.36 32.55 -2.71
C SER A 408 -19.52 31.94 -3.51
N GLY A 409 -19.95 30.70 -3.22
CA GLY A 409 -21.11 30.08 -3.89
C GLY A 409 -20.82 29.55 -5.31
N GLY A 410 -19.55 29.26 -5.62
CA GLY A 410 -19.15 28.58 -6.85
C GLY A 410 -19.48 27.08 -6.86
N GLN A 411 -19.42 26.45 -8.03
CA GLN A 411 -19.62 25.00 -8.18
C GLN A 411 -18.61 24.23 -7.30
N PRO A 412 -19.05 23.22 -6.52
CA PRO A 412 -18.14 22.36 -5.76
C PRO A 412 -17.13 21.68 -6.68
N GLY A 413 -15.87 21.60 -6.26
CA GLY A 413 -14.79 20.94 -6.99
C GLY A 413 -13.85 20.16 -6.08
N PHE A 414 -12.79 19.59 -6.65
CA PHE A 414 -11.73 18.92 -5.88
C PHE A 414 -10.42 19.68 -5.98
N ARG A 415 -9.59 19.61 -4.94
CA ARG A 415 -8.19 20.04 -5.02
C ARG A 415 -7.31 18.95 -4.45
N ARG A 416 -6.08 18.84 -4.94
CA ARG A 416 -5.09 17.97 -4.32
C ARG A 416 -5.07 18.22 -2.81
N LEU A 417 -5.04 17.14 -2.03
CA LEU A 417 -4.99 17.20 -0.58
C LEU A 417 -3.65 17.86 -0.17
N LEU A 418 -3.73 19.16 0.13
CA LEU A 418 -2.64 20.03 0.57
C LEU A 418 -3.02 20.54 1.96
N TRP A 419 -2.01 20.82 2.79
CA TRP A 419 -2.14 21.38 4.14
C TRP A 419 -3.45 22.15 4.41
N SER A 420 -4.28 21.66 5.33
CA SER A 420 -5.34 22.44 5.94
C SER A 420 -4.93 22.82 7.36
N SER A 421 -5.28 24.03 7.80
CA SER A 421 -4.91 24.58 9.11
C SER A 421 -5.44 23.80 10.32
N ILE A 422 -6.18 22.70 10.11
CA ILE A 422 -6.84 21.90 11.15
C ILE A 422 -6.52 20.39 11.07
N ALA A 423 -5.83 19.89 10.03
CA ALA A 423 -5.36 18.50 10.01
C ALA A 423 -4.21 18.30 9.01
N ILE A 424 -3.13 17.62 9.44
CA ILE A 424 -2.02 17.17 8.59
C ILE A 424 -2.54 16.10 7.62
N ARG A 425 -3.07 16.54 6.49
CA ARG A 425 -3.62 15.68 5.42
C ARG A 425 -2.82 15.95 4.15
N SER A 426 -2.09 14.95 3.68
CA SER A 426 -1.31 15.04 2.45
C SER A 426 -1.41 13.73 1.66
N SER A 427 -1.28 13.84 0.34
CA SER A 427 -1.17 12.71 -0.59
C SER A 427 0.07 12.91 -1.45
N ASN A 428 0.78 11.82 -1.70
CA ASN A 428 1.77 11.76 -2.77
C ASN A 428 1.12 12.03 -4.14
N TYR A 429 1.95 12.39 -5.10
CA TYR A 429 1.57 12.85 -6.44
C TYR A 429 2.65 12.43 -7.46
N GLY A 430 2.38 12.58 -8.74
CA GLY A 430 3.24 12.17 -9.85
C GLY A 430 2.43 11.46 -10.92
N LYS A 431 3.00 11.33 -12.12
CA LYS A 431 2.44 10.56 -13.24
C LYS A 431 2.26 9.08 -12.92
N ARG A 432 2.91 8.57 -11.86
CA ARG A 432 2.64 7.20 -11.37
C ARG A 432 1.19 7.01 -10.91
N LEU A 433 0.51 8.04 -10.43
CA LEU A 433 -0.89 7.94 -10.02
C LEU A 433 -1.78 7.67 -11.22
N ASP A 434 -2.66 6.67 -11.09
CA ASP A 434 -3.61 6.33 -12.15
C ASP A 434 -4.90 7.17 -12.02
N CYS A 435 -5.38 7.34 -10.79
CA CYS A 435 -6.58 8.10 -10.47
C CYS A 435 -6.55 8.59 -9.01
N PHE A 436 -7.57 9.35 -8.62
CA PHE A 436 -7.76 9.75 -7.22
C PHE A 436 -9.17 9.48 -6.71
N GLY A 437 -9.30 9.40 -5.39
CA GLY A 437 -10.58 9.37 -4.68
C GLY A 437 -10.70 10.52 -3.69
N VAL A 438 -11.91 10.75 -3.19
CA VAL A 438 -12.14 11.66 -2.07
C VAL A 438 -11.34 11.19 -0.86
N GLY A 439 -10.55 12.08 -0.27
CA GLY A 439 -9.68 11.79 0.87
C GLY A 439 -10.11 12.47 2.17
N GLU A 440 -11.32 13.01 2.25
CA GLU A 440 -11.82 13.74 3.42
C GLU A 440 -13.31 13.49 3.62
N ASP A 441 -13.74 13.66 4.87
CA ASP A 441 -15.14 13.60 5.29
C ASP A 441 -15.91 12.36 4.81
N ILE A 442 -15.23 11.21 4.77
CA ILE A 442 -15.84 9.95 4.32
C ILE A 442 -16.66 9.37 5.46
N VAL A 443 -17.97 9.31 5.23
CA VAL A 443 -18.92 8.63 6.11
C VAL A 443 -18.84 7.13 5.90
N THR A 444 -18.51 6.37 6.94
CA THR A 444 -18.34 4.90 6.88
C THR A 444 -18.50 4.24 8.25
N CYS A 445 -18.48 2.91 8.26
CA CYS A 445 -18.42 2.05 9.45
C CYS A 445 -17.20 2.38 10.31
N THR A 446 -17.27 2.21 11.62
CA THR A 446 -16.13 2.40 12.54
C THR A 446 -16.29 1.45 13.72
N SER A 447 -15.19 1.17 14.42
CA SER A 447 -15.25 0.35 15.62
C SER A 447 -14.12 0.74 16.55
N ASN A 448 -14.39 0.96 17.84
CA ASN A 448 -13.35 1.14 18.83
C ASN A 448 -13.27 -0.09 19.75
N THR A 449 -12.14 -0.80 19.66
CA THR A 449 -11.80 -1.98 20.47
C THR A 449 -10.68 -1.73 21.48
N SER A 450 -10.08 -0.54 21.49
CA SER A 450 -9.00 -0.14 22.40
C SER A 450 -9.51 0.78 23.52
N ALA A 451 -9.98 0.16 24.61
CA ALA A 451 -10.30 0.67 25.96
C ALA A 451 -11.49 1.64 26.18
N ALA A 452 -12.17 1.40 27.33
CA ALA A 452 -13.27 2.14 27.98
C ALA A 452 -14.39 2.70 27.08
N GLY A 453 -15.11 1.81 26.41
CA GLY A 453 -16.29 2.14 25.60
C GLY A 453 -16.35 1.33 24.32
N PHE A 454 -16.35 -0.01 24.46
CA PHE A 454 -16.39 -0.94 23.34
C PHE A 454 -17.54 -0.59 22.40
N THR A 455 -17.22 -0.25 21.16
CA THR A 455 -18.21 -0.07 20.10
C THR A 455 -17.75 -0.88 18.90
N THR A 456 -18.49 -1.94 18.59
CA THR A 456 -18.24 -2.79 17.41
C THR A 456 -19.12 -2.40 16.22
N ASP A 457 -20.06 -1.47 16.44
CA ASP A 457 -21.09 -1.10 15.49
C ASP A 457 -21.42 0.40 15.58
N THR A 458 -20.54 1.24 15.04
CA THR A 458 -20.73 2.69 15.00
C THR A 458 -20.31 3.27 13.65
N TYR A 459 -20.51 4.57 13.46
CA TYR A 459 -20.19 5.25 12.22
C TYR A 459 -19.34 6.50 12.48
N THR A 460 -18.51 6.85 11.50
CA THR A 460 -17.71 8.07 11.48
C THR A 460 -18.05 8.89 10.25
N SER A 461 -17.78 10.21 10.28
CA SER A 461 -17.74 11.07 9.09
C SER A 461 -16.34 11.58 8.79
N ASP A 462 -15.29 11.11 9.49
CA ASP A 462 -13.95 11.69 9.44
C ASP A 462 -12.93 10.71 8.84
N PHE A 463 -13.37 9.63 8.20
CA PHE A 463 -12.45 8.77 7.48
C PHE A 463 -11.94 9.47 6.21
N GLY A 464 -10.78 9.07 5.70
CA GLY A 464 -10.17 9.73 4.56
C GLY A 464 -8.71 9.35 4.34
N ARG A 465 -7.94 10.34 3.86
CA ARG A 465 -6.57 10.21 3.37
C ARG A 465 -6.48 9.19 2.23
N THR A 466 -5.28 8.71 1.89
CA THR A 466 -5.15 7.77 0.76
C THR A 466 -5.92 6.48 0.97
N SER A 467 -6.11 6.01 2.22
CA SER A 467 -6.87 4.80 2.54
C SER A 467 -8.35 4.91 2.16
N GLY A 468 -8.98 6.05 2.47
CA GLY A 468 -10.35 6.32 2.05
C GLY A 468 -10.49 6.36 0.53
N ALA A 469 -9.51 6.97 -0.14
CA ALA A 469 -9.49 7.07 -1.60
C ALA A 469 -9.30 5.70 -2.26
N SER A 470 -8.33 4.88 -1.82
CA SER A 470 -8.10 3.53 -2.35
C SER A 470 -9.28 2.59 -2.08
N ALA A 471 -9.93 2.69 -0.92
CA ALA A 471 -11.17 1.97 -0.64
C ALA A 471 -12.29 2.31 -1.63
N ILE A 472 -12.48 3.61 -1.95
CA ILE A 472 -13.45 4.04 -2.97
C ILE A 472 -13.12 3.39 -4.33
N ILE A 473 -11.84 3.46 -4.75
CA ILE A 473 -11.40 2.93 -6.05
C ILE A 473 -11.48 1.40 -6.10
N ALA A 474 -11.21 0.68 -5.00
CA ALA A 474 -11.39 -0.76 -4.91
C ALA A 474 -12.86 -1.15 -5.06
N GLY A 475 -13.76 -0.38 -4.46
CA GLY A 475 -15.20 -0.48 -4.71
C GLY A 475 -15.55 -0.35 -6.19
N LEU A 476 -15.01 0.66 -6.86
CA LEU A 476 -15.22 0.86 -8.31
C LEU A 476 -14.63 -0.28 -9.16
N ALA A 477 -13.48 -0.82 -8.78
CA ALA A 477 -12.91 -1.99 -9.44
C ALA A 477 -13.86 -3.21 -9.34
N LEU A 478 -14.50 -3.42 -8.18
CA LEU A 478 -15.51 -4.45 -7.99
C LEU A 478 -16.76 -4.19 -8.87
N THR A 479 -17.26 -2.95 -8.96
CA THR A 479 -18.43 -2.65 -9.80
C THR A 479 -18.13 -2.86 -11.28
N ILE A 480 -16.98 -2.37 -11.77
CA ILE A 480 -16.51 -2.55 -13.15
C ILE A 480 -16.36 -4.03 -13.51
N GLN A 481 -15.71 -4.82 -12.65
CA GLN A 481 -15.58 -6.26 -12.86
C GLN A 481 -16.94 -6.98 -12.80
N GLY A 482 -17.84 -6.51 -11.95
CA GLY A 482 -19.23 -6.97 -11.85
C GLY A 482 -19.99 -6.83 -13.16
N ILE A 483 -19.98 -5.62 -13.74
CA ILE A 483 -20.62 -5.32 -15.03
C ILE A 483 -19.99 -6.15 -16.15
N ALA A 484 -18.66 -6.21 -16.21
CA ALA A 484 -17.97 -7.01 -17.21
C ALA A 484 -18.33 -8.50 -17.10
N GLN A 485 -18.33 -9.04 -15.88
CA GLN A 485 -18.67 -10.44 -15.65
C GLN A 485 -20.11 -10.75 -16.07
N ALA A 486 -21.06 -9.84 -15.84
CA ALA A 486 -22.43 -9.97 -16.34
C ALA A 486 -22.49 -9.95 -17.88
N ALA A 487 -21.58 -9.23 -18.54
CA ALA A 487 -21.44 -9.18 -20.00
C ALA A 487 -20.64 -10.35 -20.62
N GLY A 488 -20.22 -11.34 -19.82
CA GLY A 488 -19.65 -12.59 -20.33
C GLY A 488 -18.19 -12.87 -19.95
N GLY A 489 -17.52 -12.00 -19.20
CA GLY A 489 -16.15 -12.27 -18.75
C GLY A 489 -15.58 -11.20 -17.83
N ARG A 490 -14.53 -11.54 -17.09
CA ARG A 490 -13.80 -10.56 -16.27
C ARG A 490 -12.72 -9.88 -17.11
N LEU A 491 -12.49 -8.59 -16.84
CA LEU A 491 -11.44 -7.82 -17.47
C LEU A 491 -10.08 -8.18 -16.88
N LYS A 492 -9.04 -8.08 -17.72
CA LYS A 492 -7.64 -8.08 -17.28
C LYS A 492 -7.36 -6.88 -16.37
N PRO A 493 -6.44 -6.99 -15.39
CA PRO A 493 -6.08 -5.88 -14.50
C PRO A 493 -5.68 -4.61 -15.23
N SER A 494 -4.87 -4.72 -16.29
CA SER A 494 -4.46 -3.58 -17.13
C SER A 494 -5.64 -2.84 -17.75
N LYS A 495 -6.74 -3.54 -18.10
CA LYS A 495 -7.94 -2.91 -18.65
C LYS A 495 -8.75 -2.19 -17.58
N VAL A 496 -8.89 -2.77 -16.38
CA VAL A 496 -9.57 -2.10 -15.25
C VAL A 496 -8.81 -0.83 -14.87
N ARG A 497 -7.48 -0.92 -14.76
CA ARG A 497 -6.60 0.23 -14.54
C ARG A 497 -6.75 1.30 -15.60
N ALA A 498 -6.78 0.93 -16.89
CA ALA A 498 -6.97 1.88 -17.98
C ALA A 498 -8.35 2.56 -17.96
N ILE A 499 -9.41 1.86 -17.53
CA ILE A 499 -10.76 2.44 -17.37
C ILE A 499 -10.77 3.46 -16.23
N LEU A 500 -10.23 3.10 -15.06
CA LEU A 500 -10.20 3.98 -13.89
C LEU A 500 -9.26 5.18 -14.08
N GLY A 501 -8.17 5.00 -14.82
CA GLY A 501 -7.26 6.08 -15.20
C GLY A 501 -7.68 6.87 -16.44
N ASP A 502 -8.85 6.62 -17.03
CA ASP A 502 -9.32 7.36 -18.21
C ASP A 502 -9.87 8.74 -17.83
N TRP A 503 -9.06 9.74 -18.12
CA TRP A 503 -9.30 11.15 -17.98
C TRP A 503 -10.59 11.66 -18.62
N THR A 504 -11.01 11.07 -19.74
CA THR A 504 -12.22 11.49 -20.45
C THR A 504 -13.50 11.06 -19.72
N THR A 505 -13.39 10.08 -18.83
CA THR A 505 -14.47 9.59 -17.97
C THR A 505 -14.29 9.98 -16.51
N GLY A 506 -13.30 10.83 -16.20
CA GLY A 506 -13.04 11.29 -14.85
C GLY A 506 -13.49 12.73 -14.58
N THR A 507 -13.49 13.10 -13.30
CA THR A 507 -13.64 14.46 -12.80
C THR A 507 -12.25 15.00 -12.43
N PRO A 508 -11.79 16.10 -13.06
CA PRO A 508 -10.48 16.70 -12.76
C PRO A 508 -10.48 17.48 -11.44
N VAL A 509 -9.30 17.84 -10.94
CA VAL A 509 -9.19 18.84 -9.86
C VAL A 509 -9.42 20.26 -10.40
N TYR A 510 -10.00 21.12 -9.57
CA TYR A 510 -10.26 22.54 -9.80
C TYR A 510 -8.95 23.32 -9.92
N GLY A 511 -8.89 24.30 -10.83
CA GLY A 511 -7.72 25.18 -10.99
C GLY A 511 -6.52 24.57 -11.73
N ALA A 512 -6.68 23.41 -12.36
CA ALA A 512 -5.62 22.73 -13.12
C ALA A 512 -5.03 23.52 -14.31
N SER A 513 -5.56 24.73 -14.60
CA SER A 513 -5.05 25.65 -15.62
C SER A 513 -4.04 26.68 -15.12
N GLN A 514 -3.78 26.82 -13.81
CA GLN A 514 -2.91 27.89 -13.27
C GLN A 514 -1.50 27.44 -12.85
N CYS A 515 -1.29 26.16 -12.57
CA CYS A 515 0.03 25.55 -12.38
C CYS A 515 0.08 24.36 -13.34
N GLY A 516 1.08 24.28 -14.22
CA GLY A 516 1.14 23.31 -15.31
C GLY A 516 0.53 21.94 -14.97
N ASN A 517 -0.53 21.59 -15.69
CA ASN A 517 -1.18 20.28 -15.72
C ASN A 517 -1.26 19.53 -14.37
N VAL A 518 -1.75 20.17 -13.28
CA VAL A 518 -1.89 19.53 -11.95
C VAL A 518 -2.63 18.18 -12.02
N ASN A 519 -3.59 18.05 -12.92
CA ASN A 519 -4.26 16.77 -13.14
C ASN A 519 -3.28 15.66 -13.56
N GLN A 520 -2.19 15.98 -14.30
CA GLN A 520 -1.21 14.97 -14.77
C GLN A 520 -0.41 14.37 -13.62
N GLN A 521 -0.48 15.00 -12.46
CA GLN A 521 0.22 14.58 -11.26
C GLN A 521 -0.68 13.85 -10.26
N VAL A 522 -2.00 13.83 -10.44
CA VAL A 522 -2.89 13.12 -9.50
C VAL A 522 -3.93 12.23 -10.19
N GLY A 523 -4.02 12.29 -11.52
CA GLY A 523 -5.06 11.64 -12.30
C GLY A 523 -6.39 12.41 -12.24
N THR A 524 -7.49 11.68 -12.44
CA THR A 524 -8.87 12.17 -12.30
C THR A 524 -9.66 11.28 -11.35
N MET A 525 -10.72 11.78 -10.72
CA MET A 525 -11.66 10.93 -9.99
C MET A 525 -12.59 10.21 -10.96
N PRO A 526 -12.64 8.87 -10.96
CA PRO A 526 -13.54 8.15 -11.87
C PRO A 526 -15.01 8.53 -11.66
N ASP A 527 -15.75 8.71 -12.76
CA ASP A 527 -17.19 8.96 -12.77
C ASP A 527 -17.90 7.76 -13.41
N MET A 528 -18.63 6.99 -12.60
CA MET A 528 -19.22 5.73 -13.04
C MET A 528 -20.29 5.89 -14.11
N LYS A 529 -21.01 7.02 -14.15
CA LYS A 529 -21.98 7.27 -15.21
C LYS A 529 -21.30 7.42 -16.57
N LYS A 530 -20.18 8.15 -16.60
CA LYS A 530 -19.36 8.27 -17.83
C LYS A 530 -18.68 6.96 -18.19
N ILE A 531 -18.14 6.23 -17.21
CA ILE A 531 -17.51 4.93 -17.43
C ILE A 531 -18.49 3.93 -18.01
N VAL A 532 -19.68 3.78 -17.41
CA VAL A 532 -20.71 2.86 -17.90
C VAL A 532 -21.12 3.22 -19.31
N SER A 533 -21.40 4.51 -19.59
CA SER A 533 -21.79 4.98 -20.92
C SER A 533 -20.73 4.69 -21.99
N LYS A 534 -19.44 4.88 -21.66
CA LYS A 534 -18.34 4.73 -22.63
C LYS A 534 -17.90 3.28 -22.83
N TYR A 535 -17.75 2.53 -21.74
CA TYR A 535 -17.10 1.22 -21.75
C TYR A 535 -18.09 0.05 -21.70
N PHE A 536 -19.34 0.30 -21.30
CA PHE A 536 -20.39 -0.70 -21.16
C PHE A 536 -21.73 -0.18 -21.71
N PRO A 537 -21.80 0.24 -22.99
CA PRO A 537 -22.99 0.86 -23.58
C PRO A 537 -24.25 -0.02 -23.57
#